data_AF-A0A7Y3UL14-F1
#
_entry.id   AF-A0A7Y3UL14-F1
#
_cell.length_a   1.000
_cell.length_b   1.000
_cell.length_c   1.000
_cell.angle_alpha   90.00
_cell.angle_beta   90.00
_cell.angle_gamma   90.00
#
_symmetry.space_group_name_H-M   'P 1'
#
loop_
_entity.id
_entity.type
_entity.pdbx_description
1 polymer ?
#
loop_
_entity_poly.entity_id
_entity_poly.type
_entity_poly.pdbx_seq_one_letter_code
_entity_poly.pdbx_strand_id
1 'polypeptide(L)'
;MKKYFIYLIPFTVFILFGSVEAWEVKSGDLFHVTGCENGELLVPVVNMWSKPGGLLTGAKVVGKLSGDGREDHGLKCQGAVVRTLEVREFKGRTFLKIKSIVNSKIGWITDSFVGKKFSESKCKSFFSDPEHIKNCLGK
;
A
#
# COMPACT_ATOMS: atom_id res chain seq x y z
N MET A 1 3.92 -31.86 51.67
CA MET A 1 4.77 -30.91 50.92
C MET A 1 4.97 -31.44 49.50
N LYS A 2 4.50 -30.69 48.50
CA LYS A 2 5.12 -30.40 47.18
C LYS A 2 4.01 -29.96 46.24
N LYS A 3 3.89 -28.63 46.09
CA LYS A 3 3.08 -27.95 45.07
C LYS A 3 3.81 -28.09 43.74
N TYR A 4 3.16 -28.66 42.72
CA TYR A 4 3.62 -28.51 41.34
C TYR A 4 2.83 -27.36 40.72
N PHE A 5 3.47 -26.19 40.66
CA PHE A 5 3.01 -25.04 39.89
C PHE A 5 3.34 -25.31 38.43
N ILE A 6 2.35 -25.76 37.64
CA ILE A 6 2.48 -25.85 36.19
C ILE A 6 2.14 -24.46 35.66
N TYR A 7 3.17 -23.71 35.27
CA TYR A 7 2.99 -22.46 34.55
C TYR A 7 2.40 -22.76 33.17
N LEU A 8 1.19 -22.25 32.94
CA LEU A 8 0.60 -22.05 31.62
C LEU A 8 1.54 -21.17 30.78
N ILE A 9 1.96 -21.68 29.63
CA ILE A 9 2.32 -20.82 28.51
C ILE A 9 1.54 -21.35 27.30
N PRO A 10 0.38 -20.77 26.94
CA PRO A 10 -0.14 -20.97 25.61
C PRO A 10 0.82 -20.26 24.66
N PHE A 11 1.61 -21.05 23.94
CA PHE A 11 2.46 -20.61 22.85
C PHE A 11 1.54 -20.28 21.66
N THR A 12 0.78 -19.18 21.76
CA THR A 12 0.05 -18.61 20.64
C THR A 12 1.05 -17.84 19.80
N VAL A 13 1.68 -18.54 18.86
CA VAL A 13 2.34 -17.92 17.72
C VAL A 13 1.25 -17.25 16.88
N PHE A 14 0.88 -16.03 17.26
CA PHE A 14 0.13 -15.13 16.38
C PHE A 14 1.07 -14.76 15.23
N ILE A 15 1.03 -15.54 14.16
CA ILE A 15 1.55 -15.09 12.87
C ILE A 15 0.59 -13.99 12.39
N LEU A 16 0.91 -12.74 12.75
CA LEU A 16 0.27 -11.53 12.23
C LEU A 16 0.67 -11.35 10.76
N PHE A 17 0.12 -12.17 9.87
CA PHE A 17 -0.07 -11.75 8.47
C PHE A 17 -1.30 -10.86 8.43
N GLY A 18 -1.13 -9.62 8.92
CA GLY A 18 -2.14 -8.59 8.79
C GLY A 18 -2.31 -8.26 7.32
N SER A 19 -3.36 -8.79 6.69
CA SER A 19 -3.96 -8.18 5.51
C SER A 19 -4.36 -6.76 5.91
N VAL A 20 -3.64 -5.76 5.42
CA VAL A 20 -3.97 -4.35 5.64
C VAL A 20 -5.30 -4.11 4.95
N GLU A 21 -6.38 -4.15 5.72
CA GLU A 21 -7.70 -3.94 5.18
C GLU A 21 -7.88 -2.46 4.81
N ALA A 22 -8.48 -2.21 3.65
CA ALA A 22 -8.69 -0.91 3.03
C ALA A 22 -9.26 0.20 3.92
N TRP A 23 -10.04 -0.15 4.94
CA TRP A 23 -10.69 0.80 5.87
C TRP A 23 -9.70 1.54 6.77
N GLU A 24 -8.43 1.13 6.81
CA GLU A 24 -7.40 1.81 7.58
C GLU A 24 -6.71 2.97 6.84
N VAL A 25 -6.96 3.17 5.54
CA VAL A 25 -6.27 4.21 4.75
C VAL A 25 -7.03 5.53 4.82
N LYS A 26 -6.33 6.60 5.18
CA LYS A 26 -6.83 7.98 5.24
C LYS A 26 -6.06 8.89 4.28
N SER A 27 -6.63 10.06 4.00
CA SER A 27 -5.89 11.11 3.28
C SER A 27 -4.61 11.46 4.03
N GLY A 28 -3.51 11.60 3.29
CA GLY A 28 -2.17 11.84 3.83
C GLY A 28 -1.35 10.57 4.05
N ASP A 29 -1.96 9.38 4.15
CA ASP A 29 -1.22 8.15 4.40
C ASP A 29 -0.24 7.80 3.27
N LEU A 30 0.89 7.21 3.65
CA LEU A 30 1.91 6.70 2.75
C LEU A 30 1.95 5.18 2.79
N PHE A 31 2.03 4.55 1.63
CA PHE A 31 2.09 3.10 1.51
C PHE A 31 2.77 2.65 0.22
N HIS A 32 3.16 1.37 0.19
CA HIS A 32 3.59 0.67 -1.02
C HIS A 32 2.37 0.13 -1.75
N VAL A 33 2.32 0.32 -3.06
CA VAL A 33 1.37 -0.41 -3.91
C VAL A 33 1.75 -1.88 -3.93
N THR A 34 0.79 -2.75 -3.61
CA THR A 34 0.99 -4.20 -3.69
C THR A 34 0.48 -4.77 -5.01
N GLY A 35 1.25 -5.70 -5.57
CA GLY A 35 0.82 -6.54 -6.69
C GLY A 35 0.38 -7.94 -6.27
N CYS A 36 0.41 -8.24 -4.98
CA CYS A 36 0.14 -9.59 -4.49
C CYS A 36 -1.26 -9.76 -3.93
N GLU A 37 -1.78 -10.96 -4.12
CA GLU A 37 -3.01 -11.47 -3.54
C GLU A 37 -2.66 -12.79 -2.85
N ASN A 38 -3.04 -12.96 -1.58
CA ASN A 38 -2.70 -14.16 -0.79
C ASN A 38 -1.20 -14.51 -0.75
N GLY A 39 -0.31 -13.51 -0.84
CA GLY A 39 1.15 -13.68 -0.82
C GLY A 39 1.78 -14.03 -2.16
N GLU A 40 1.00 -14.18 -3.23
CA GLU A 40 1.48 -14.47 -4.58
C GLU A 40 1.41 -13.24 -5.48
N LEU A 41 2.44 -13.01 -6.29
CA LEU A 41 2.49 -11.88 -7.21
C LEU A 41 1.61 -12.13 -8.43
N LEU A 42 0.45 -11.48 -8.48
CA LEU A 42 -0.52 -11.62 -9.58
C LEU A 42 -0.59 -10.36 -10.47
N VAL A 43 -0.36 -9.18 -9.89
CA VAL A 43 -0.51 -7.89 -10.56
C VAL A 43 0.80 -7.10 -10.44
N PRO A 44 1.84 -7.42 -11.23
CA PRO A 44 3.13 -6.73 -11.16
C PRO A 44 3.03 -5.25 -11.55
N VAL A 45 1.96 -4.88 -12.29
CA VAL A 45 1.72 -3.50 -12.75
C VAL A 45 0.27 -3.09 -12.47
N VAL A 46 0.10 -2.04 -11.67
CA VAL A 46 -1.20 -1.48 -11.30
C VAL A 46 -1.48 -0.24 -12.14
N ASN A 47 -2.64 -0.21 -12.80
CA ASN A 47 -3.09 0.96 -13.56
C ASN A 47 -3.65 2.05 -12.63
N MET A 48 -3.26 3.29 -12.88
CA MET A 48 -3.91 4.47 -12.31
C MET A 48 -4.97 4.99 -13.26
N TRP A 49 -6.17 5.24 -12.75
CA TRP A 49 -7.32 5.66 -13.52
C TRP A 49 -7.61 7.16 -13.38
N SER A 50 -8.18 7.78 -14.41
CA SER A 50 -8.56 9.20 -14.39
C SER A 50 -9.71 9.53 -13.43
N LYS A 51 -10.55 8.54 -13.11
CA LYS A 51 -11.72 8.64 -12.22
C LYS A 51 -11.99 7.27 -11.55
N PRO A 52 -12.71 7.23 -10.42
CA PRO A 52 -13.04 5.96 -9.76
C PRO A 52 -13.90 5.04 -10.65
N GLY A 53 -13.83 3.74 -10.39
CA GLY A 53 -14.56 2.71 -11.13
C GLY A 53 -13.85 2.12 -12.34
N GLY A 54 -12.68 2.65 -12.73
CA GLY A 54 -11.83 2.07 -13.77
C GLY A 54 -12.49 2.00 -15.16
N LEU A 55 -12.14 0.96 -15.94
CA LEU A 55 -12.60 0.83 -17.32
C LEU A 55 -14.13 0.81 -17.45
N LEU A 56 -14.83 0.18 -16.50
CA LEU A 56 -16.29 0.02 -16.51
C LEU A 56 -17.06 1.35 -16.38
N THR A 57 -16.39 2.43 -15.97
CA THR A 57 -16.98 3.78 -15.93
C THR A 57 -16.52 4.66 -17.08
N GLY A 58 -15.76 4.12 -18.03
CA GLY A 58 -15.09 4.89 -19.08
C GLY A 58 -13.90 5.71 -18.55
N ALA A 59 -13.26 5.29 -17.46
CA ALA A 59 -12.00 5.92 -17.02
C ALA A 59 -10.86 5.57 -17.97
N LYS A 60 -9.91 6.51 -18.12
CA LYS A 60 -8.69 6.32 -18.92
C LYS A 60 -7.52 5.99 -18.00
N VAL A 61 -6.55 5.22 -18.48
CA VAL A 61 -5.30 5.00 -17.77
C VAL A 61 -4.46 6.29 -17.84
N VAL A 62 -4.09 6.85 -16.69
CA VAL A 62 -3.26 8.06 -16.56
C VAL A 62 -1.83 7.75 -16.14
N GLY A 63 -1.58 6.53 -15.69
CA GLY A 63 -0.24 6.02 -15.44
C GLY A 63 -0.25 4.59 -14.95
N LYS A 64 0.94 4.06 -14.70
CA LYS A 64 1.16 2.70 -14.21
C LYS A 64 2.12 2.75 -13.04
N LEU A 65 1.87 1.92 -12.04
CA LEU A 65 2.67 1.78 -10.84
C LEU A 65 3.17 0.36 -10.74
N SER A 66 4.40 0.17 -10.27
CA SER A 66 4.87 -1.17 -9.94
C SER A 66 4.09 -1.69 -8.74
N GLY A 67 3.58 -2.91 -8.82
CA GLY A 67 3.14 -3.70 -7.67
C GLY A 67 4.23 -4.70 -7.23
N ASP A 68 5.27 -4.86 -8.03
CA ASP A 68 6.40 -5.73 -7.77
C ASP A 68 7.62 -4.92 -7.33
N GLY A 69 8.16 -5.28 -6.17
CA GLY A 69 9.35 -4.66 -5.60
C GLY A 69 10.50 -5.65 -5.56
N ARG A 70 11.69 -5.13 -5.29
CA ARG A 70 12.92 -5.93 -5.25
C ARG A 70 12.87 -6.98 -4.13
N GLU A 71 12.76 -8.24 -4.51
CA GLU A 71 12.70 -9.38 -3.57
C GLU A 71 13.96 -9.48 -2.71
N ASP A 72 15.12 -9.19 -3.29
CA ASP A 72 16.42 -9.19 -2.59
C ASP A 72 16.52 -8.12 -1.49
N HIS A 73 15.60 -7.15 -1.47
CA HIS A 73 15.48 -6.13 -0.43
C HIS A 73 14.31 -6.40 0.55
N GLY A 74 13.69 -7.58 0.48
CA GLY A 74 12.51 -7.91 1.27
C GLY A 74 11.27 -7.10 0.87
N LEU A 75 11.25 -6.56 -0.36
CA LEU A 75 10.16 -5.76 -0.92
C LEU A 75 9.38 -6.54 -1.98
N LYS A 76 9.46 -7.87 -1.98
CA LYS A 76 8.58 -8.71 -2.79
C LYS A 76 7.13 -8.28 -2.54
N CYS A 77 6.34 -8.10 -3.58
CA CYS A 77 4.98 -7.57 -3.50
C CYS A 77 4.83 -6.11 -3.05
N GLN A 78 5.91 -5.35 -2.85
CA GLN A 78 5.86 -3.97 -2.37
C GLN A 78 6.53 -3.06 -3.40
N GLY A 79 5.75 -2.59 -4.36
CA GLY A 79 6.24 -1.79 -5.46
C GLY A 79 6.27 -0.30 -5.15
N ALA A 80 5.58 0.48 -5.97
CA ALA A 80 5.63 1.93 -5.98
C ALA A 80 5.18 2.55 -4.65
N VAL A 81 5.85 3.62 -4.23
CA VAL A 81 5.50 4.39 -3.03
C VAL A 81 4.57 5.54 -3.43
N VAL A 82 3.43 5.62 -2.73
CA VAL A 82 2.37 6.58 -3.03
C VAL A 82 1.84 7.23 -1.76
N ARG A 83 1.21 8.40 -1.92
CA ARG A 83 0.45 9.09 -0.89
C ARG A 83 -1.02 9.11 -1.24
N THR A 84 -1.90 8.80 -0.29
CA THR A 84 -3.35 8.98 -0.43
C THR A 84 -3.70 10.46 -0.38
N LEU A 85 -4.48 10.93 -1.35
CA LEU A 85 -5.04 12.28 -1.38
C LEU A 85 -6.51 12.28 -0.98
N GLU A 86 -7.27 11.30 -1.44
CA GLU A 86 -8.71 11.20 -1.23
C GLU A 86 -9.12 9.72 -1.18
N VAL A 87 -10.10 9.41 -0.34
CA VAL A 87 -10.75 8.09 -0.26
C VAL A 87 -12.21 8.28 -0.65
N ARG A 88 -12.70 7.44 -1.56
CA ARG A 88 -14.08 7.55 -2.06
C ARG A 88 -14.68 6.17 -2.30
N GLU A 89 -15.90 5.97 -1.83
CA GLU A 89 -16.69 4.80 -2.20
C GLU A 89 -17.42 5.04 -3.54
N PHE A 90 -17.38 4.04 -4.42
CA PHE A 90 -18.09 4.08 -5.69
C PHE A 90 -18.62 2.68 -6.04
N LYS A 91 -19.95 2.54 -6.12
CA LYS A 91 -20.65 1.27 -6.39
C LYS A 91 -20.22 0.14 -5.44
N GLY A 92 -20.13 0.43 -4.14
CA GLY A 92 -19.77 -0.56 -3.11
C GLY A 92 -18.31 -1.00 -3.12
N ARG A 93 -17.42 -0.26 -3.79
CA ARG A 93 -15.97 -0.48 -3.75
C ARG A 93 -15.25 0.80 -3.36
N THR A 94 -14.17 0.67 -2.61
CA THR A 94 -13.34 1.81 -2.20
C THR A 94 -12.28 2.10 -3.25
N PHE A 95 -12.19 3.37 -3.63
CA PHE A 95 -11.17 3.89 -4.52
C PHE A 95 -10.33 4.95 -3.80
N LEU A 96 -9.03 4.93 -4.08
CA LEU A 96 -8.04 5.82 -3.50
C LEU A 96 -7.51 6.72 -4.61
N LYS A 97 -7.68 8.03 -4.47
CA LYS A 97 -6.93 9.00 -5.25
C LYS A 97 -5.55 9.10 -4.62
N ILE A 98 -4.52 8.83 -5.40
CA ILE A 98 -3.14 8.76 -4.92
C ILE A 98 -2.22 9.68 -5.73
N LYS A 99 -1.11 10.10 -5.13
CA LYS A 99 0.03 10.74 -5.80
C LYS A 99 1.24 9.82 -5.70
N SER A 100 1.88 9.52 -6.82
CA SER A 100 3.17 8.81 -6.82
C SER A 100 4.26 9.72 -6.26
N ILE A 101 5.10 9.19 -5.36
CA ILE A 101 6.22 9.96 -4.80
C ILE A 101 7.34 10.18 -5.82
N VAL A 102 7.51 9.25 -6.76
CA VAL A 102 8.61 9.28 -7.74
C VAL A 102 8.32 10.24 -8.90
N ASN A 103 7.13 10.18 -9.50
CA ASN A 103 6.84 10.97 -10.70
C ASN A 103 5.70 11.98 -10.53
N SER A 104 5.23 12.19 -9.29
CA SER A 104 4.15 13.12 -8.94
C SER A 104 2.81 12.90 -9.69
N LYS A 105 2.66 11.82 -10.48
CA LYS A 105 1.41 11.55 -11.18
C LYS A 105 0.30 11.24 -10.18
N ILE A 106 -0.90 11.73 -10.51
CA ILE A 106 -2.10 11.55 -9.71
C ILE A 106 -3.09 10.69 -10.48
N GLY A 107 -3.72 9.75 -9.78
CA GLY A 107 -4.79 8.94 -10.35
C GLY A 107 -5.49 8.12 -9.28
N TRP A 108 -6.44 7.30 -9.71
CA TRP A 108 -7.26 6.45 -8.84
C TRP A 108 -6.81 4.99 -8.93
N ILE A 109 -6.74 4.31 -7.79
CA ILE A 109 -6.56 2.86 -7.70
C ILE A 109 -7.66 2.27 -6.80
N THR A 110 -7.88 0.96 -6.89
CA THR A 110 -8.69 0.24 -5.91
C THR A 110 -7.89 0.01 -4.64
N ASP A 111 -8.60 -0.05 -3.53
CA ASP A 111 -8.06 -0.36 -2.22
C ASP A 111 -7.38 -1.74 -2.11
N SER A 112 -7.75 -2.69 -2.95
CA SER A 112 -7.08 -4.00 -3.10
C SER A 112 -5.57 -3.90 -3.37
N PHE A 113 -5.07 -2.75 -3.83
CA PHE A 113 -3.66 -2.52 -4.12
C PHE A 113 -2.93 -1.76 -3.00
N VAL A 114 -3.54 -1.63 -1.82
CA VAL A 114 -2.86 -1.11 -0.62
C VAL A 114 -1.95 -2.18 -0.04
N GLY A 115 -0.65 -1.94 -0.09
CA GLY A 115 0.36 -2.73 0.59
C GLY A 115 0.75 -2.13 1.95
N LYS A 116 2.03 -2.23 2.27
CA LYS A 116 2.56 -1.84 3.58
C LYS A 116 2.52 -0.32 3.77
N LYS A 117 1.79 0.14 4.78
CA LYS A 117 1.80 1.53 5.25
C LYS A 117 3.09 1.87 5.99
N PHE A 118 3.49 3.14 5.96
CA PHE A 118 4.67 3.63 6.69
C PHE A 118 4.62 5.13 6.99
N SER A 119 5.48 5.58 7.88
CA SER A 119 5.62 6.99 8.26
C SER A 119 6.38 7.80 7.21
N GLU A 120 6.25 9.14 7.27
CA GLU A 120 7.03 10.04 6.42
C GLU A 120 8.55 9.89 6.62
N SER A 121 8.99 9.69 7.86
CA SER A 121 10.41 9.45 8.16
C SER A 121 10.94 8.22 7.43
N LYS A 122 10.13 7.15 7.37
CA LYS A 122 10.48 5.92 6.64
C LYS A 122 10.46 6.15 5.13
N CYS A 123 9.49 6.90 4.60
CA CYS A 123 9.44 7.30 3.18
C CYS A 123 10.73 7.99 2.73
N LYS A 124 11.23 8.95 3.51
CA LYS A 124 12.48 9.66 3.19
C LYS A 124 13.66 8.72 3.08
N SER A 125 13.73 7.67 3.91
CA SER A 125 14.82 6.70 3.85
C SER A 125 14.85 5.85 2.57
N PHE A 126 13.78 5.85 1.77
CA PHE A 126 13.72 5.10 0.52
C PHE A 126 14.34 5.83 -0.66
N PHE A 127 14.55 7.14 -0.53
CA PHE A 127 14.96 7.99 -1.65
C PHE A 127 16.20 8.80 -1.30
N SER A 128 17.11 8.91 -2.27
CA SER A 128 18.25 9.84 -2.20
C SER A 128 17.97 11.13 -2.96
N ASP A 129 16.99 11.12 -3.87
CA ASP A 129 16.62 12.29 -4.66
C ASP A 129 15.85 13.31 -3.80
N PRO A 130 16.31 14.58 -3.72
CA PRO A 130 15.64 15.63 -2.96
C PRO A 130 14.18 15.89 -3.37
N GLU A 131 13.83 15.71 -4.64
CA GLU A 131 12.46 15.91 -5.13
C GLU A 131 11.52 14.84 -4.56
N HIS A 132 11.94 13.56 -4.58
CA HIS A 132 11.16 12.48 -3.98
C HIS A 132 11.01 12.65 -2.46
N ILE A 133 12.08 13.11 -1.78
CA ILE A 133 12.05 13.42 -0.34
C ILE A 133 11.05 14.54 -0.04
N LYS A 134 10.96 15.59 -0.88
CA LYS A 134 9.95 16.64 -0.74
C LYS A 134 8.55 16.10 -0.93
N ASN A 135 8.32 15.24 -1.92
CA ASN A 135 7.03 14.59 -2.14
C ASN A 135 6.60 13.72 -0.94
N CYS A 136 7.55 13.08 -0.25
CA CYS A 136 7.29 12.37 1.02
C CYS A 136 6.78 13.28 2.14
N LEU A 137 6.86 14.61 2.05
CA LEU A 137 6.38 15.57 3.06
C LEU A 137 4.98 16.14 2.76
N GLY A 138 4.37 15.77 1.62
CA GLY A 138 3.08 16.33 1.21
C GLY A 138 3.14 17.81 0.84
N LYS A 139 4.34 18.31 0.53
CA LYS A 139 4.59 19.68 0.05
C LYS A 139 4.67 19.72 -1.48
#